data_AF-A0A4P5QS70-F1
#
_entry.id   AF-A0A4P5QS70-F1
#
_cell.length_a   1.000
_cell.length_b   1.000
_cell.length_c   1.000
_cell.angle_alpha   90.00
_cell.angle_beta   90.00
_cell.angle_gamma   90.00
#
_symmetry.space_group_name_H-M   'P 1'
#
loop_
_entity.id
_entity.type
_entity.pdbx_description
1 polymer ?
#
loop_
_entity_poly.entity_id
_entity_poly.type
_entity_poly.pdbx_seq_one_letter_code
_entity_poly.pdbx_strand_id
1 'polypeptide(L)'
;MAWVPQGDGLWPDCTVREHLTECGANGDDAERLLAAFDIAHCEKSRPAKLSHGERNRLAVARALAMKSRTLVFDEPLAHVDSARAGKYWRVIREHVSRTGVSFVFATHSPEIALAEAEHAICLHDGSVVFSGKVASLYEQPESEELASFLGPANWLTPDDARTWLGETWPAARCVRPERLLVEAEEGGAHVVTGSRFSGSHAETDLQTDNGSTRTFIHRPSEAPARGARVRLRALLRTILCLALAAFFSAGCKRNGDTATISVKPCRTWMLPADGAVQPTPRSLTTGPHDELAVMDTAGRVLIYDADGALLRQWKMLDVQFGKPEGIVWLKDNRIVVCDTHYRRLVWFDQQGQVLKTLGQHGKGHGEFIYPVGICKDAAENLYVCEYGGNDRVQVFTRDGEWVREFGSPGTGPGQFQRPSGLVWHGGKVFVADAINNRVLIFTDAGKYLGVLGADADGTSAPIFNLPYDITLAPDGALYVIEYGAGRLTKLSLDGRILGRHGHTGRGEGEFATPWGLTVDSRMRVLVADTMNRRIVSLQL
;
A
#
# COMPACT_ATOMS: atom_id res chain seq x y z
N MET A 1 -22.78 19.95 -21.49
CA MET A 1 -21.45 19.78 -20.89
C MET A 1 -21.59 20.13 -19.42
N ALA A 2 -21.06 19.32 -18.51
CA ALA A 2 -20.92 19.70 -17.10
C ALA A 2 -19.45 20.05 -16.83
N TRP A 3 -19.23 21.22 -16.25
CA TRP A 3 -17.90 21.77 -16.01
C TRP A 3 -17.65 21.95 -14.51
N VAL A 4 -16.49 21.49 -14.05
CA VAL A 4 -15.99 21.74 -12.69
C VAL A 4 -14.76 22.63 -12.82
N PRO A 5 -14.86 23.93 -12.55
CA PRO A 5 -13.70 24.83 -12.57
C PRO A 5 -12.81 24.62 -11.34
N GLN A 6 -11.57 25.10 -11.40
CA GLN A 6 -10.64 25.12 -10.26
C GLN A 6 -11.25 25.81 -9.02
N GLY A 7 -12.10 26.83 -9.23
CA GLY A 7 -12.83 27.53 -8.17
C GLY A 7 -14.14 26.89 -7.74
N ASP A 8 -14.32 25.57 -7.92
CA ASP A 8 -15.50 24.73 -7.61
C ASP A 8 -16.81 25.07 -8.34
N GLY A 9 -17.05 26.34 -8.67
CA GLY A 9 -18.18 26.83 -9.44
C GLY A 9 -19.52 26.59 -8.74
N LEU A 10 -19.54 26.51 -7.41
CA LEU A 10 -20.74 26.24 -6.62
C LEU A 10 -21.66 27.46 -6.51
N TRP A 11 -22.97 27.22 -6.38
CA TRP A 11 -23.97 28.27 -6.20
C TRP A 11 -24.03 28.67 -4.72
N PRO A 12 -23.76 29.95 -4.37
CA PRO A 12 -23.59 30.36 -2.97
C PRO A 12 -24.87 30.20 -2.13
N ASP A 13 -26.03 30.31 -2.76
CA ASP A 13 -27.33 30.29 -2.07
C ASP A 13 -27.93 28.88 -1.97
N CYS A 14 -27.47 27.93 -2.79
CA CYS A 14 -27.93 26.56 -2.77
C CYS A 14 -27.22 25.77 -1.66
N THR A 15 -27.97 24.92 -0.98
CA THR A 15 -27.44 23.89 -0.09
C THR A 15 -26.77 22.77 -0.89
N VAL A 16 -25.97 21.94 -0.22
CA VAL A 16 -25.30 20.78 -0.84
C VAL A 16 -26.31 19.85 -1.52
N ARG A 17 -27.48 19.58 -0.92
CA ARG A 17 -28.53 18.77 -1.55
C ARG A 17 -29.16 19.47 -2.75
N GLU A 18 -29.45 20.76 -2.64
CA GLU A 18 -30.02 21.55 -3.74
C GLU A 18 -29.11 21.56 -4.97
N HIS A 19 -27.79 21.60 -4.80
CA HIS A 19 -26.87 21.49 -5.93
C HIS A 19 -27.09 20.22 -6.77
N LEU A 20 -27.45 19.10 -6.13
CA LEU A 20 -27.68 17.85 -6.85
C LEU A 20 -29.08 17.81 -7.48
N THR A 21 -30.11 18.25 -6.74
CA THR A 21 -31.49 18.21 -7.21
C THR A 21 -31.74 19.19 -8.35
N GLU A 22 -31.19 20.40 -8.28
CA GLU A 22 -31.26 21.39 -9.36
C GLU A 22 -30.52 20.92 -10.63
N CYS A 23 -29.54 20.02 -10.48
CA CYS A 23 -28.87 19.35 -11.59
C CYS A 23 -29.61 18.11 -12.11
N GLY A 24 -30.82 17.83 -11.64
CA GLY A 24 -31.66 16.75 -12.14
C GLY A 24 -31.40 15.37 -11.51
N ALA A 25 -30.69 15.32 -10.37
CA ALA A 25 -30.69 14.14 -9.53
C ALA A 25 -32.06 14.01 -8.84
N ASN A 26 -32.69 12.85 -8.95
CA ASN A 26 -33.85 12.52 -8.12
C ASN A 26 -33.40 12.27 -6.67
N GLY A 27 -34.34 12.03 -5.75
CA GLY A 27 -34.04 11.82 -4.32
C GLY A 27 -32.98 10.74 -4.09
N ASP A 28 -33.12 9.59 -4.74
CA ASP A 28 -32.21 8.44 -4.60
C ASP A 28 -30.83 8.73 -5.21
N ASP A 29 -30.78 9.35 -6.38
CA ASP A 29 -29.53 9.74 -7.06
C ASP A 29 -28.75 10.76 -6.22
N ALA A 30 -29.45 11.73 -5.63
CA ALA A 30 -28.85 12.73 -4.77
C ALA A 30 -28.25 12.08 -3.52
N GLU A 31 -28.98 11.19 -2.85
CA GLU A 31 -28.49 10.47 -1.67
C GLU A 31 -27.28 9.59 -1.99
N ARG A 32 -27.32 8.88 -3.12
CA ARG A 32 -26.21 8.06 -3.59
C ARG A 32 -24.96 8.90 -3.83
N LEU A 33 -25.08 10.06 -4.49
CA LEU A 33 -23.96 10.95 -4.76
C LEU A 33 -23.40 11.59 -3.48
N LEU A 34 -24.27 12.04 -2.56
CA LEU A 34 -23.84 12.57 -1.26
C LEU A 34 -23.03 11.55 -0.45
N ALA A 35 -23.48 10.29 -0.44
CA ALA A 35 -22.79 9.18 0.23
C ALA A 35 -21.48 8.81 -0.48
N ALA A 36 -21.48 8.74 -1.81
CA ALA A 36 -20.31 8.38 -2.60
C ALA A 36 -19.15 9.38 -2.40
N PHE A 37 -19.48 10.66 -2.22
CA PHE A 37 -18.50 11.73 -2.01
C PHE A 37 -18.29 12.12 -0.54
N ASP A 38 -18.84 11.38 0.43
CA ASP A 38 -18.71 11.63 1.88
C ASP A 38 -19.08 13.08 2.27
N ILE A 39 -20.20 13.59 1.73
CA ILE A 39 -20.73 14.94 1.98
C ILE A 39 -22.21 14.91 2.44
N ALA A 40 -22.74 13.74 2.78
CA ALA A 40 -24.10 13.61 3.30
C ALA A 40 -24.31 14.33 4.64
N HIS A 41 -23.30 14.37 5.52
CA HIS A 41 -23.39 15.05 6.83
C HIS A 41 -23.59 16.56 6.70
N CYS A 42 -23.23 17.15 5.56
CA CYS A 42 -23.36 18.58 5.30
C CYS A 42 -24.43 18.90 4.26
N GLU A 43 -25.40 18.00 4.01
CA GLU A 43 -26.40 18.15 2.95
C GLU A 43 -27.20 19.48 3.00
N LYS A 44 -27.40 20.04 4.20
CA LYS A 44 -28.16 21.29 4.44
C LYS A 44 -27.24 22.53 4.49
N SER A 45 -25.94 22.34 4.41
CA SER A 45 -24.96 23.43 4.46
C SER A 45 -24.86 24.13 3.09
N ARG A 46 -24.48 25.40 3.11
CA ARG A 46 -24.12 26.18 1.91
C ARG A 46 -22.60 26.18 1.70
N PRO A 47 -22.11 26.43 0.47
CA PRO A 47 -20.68 26.37 0.14
C PRO A 47 -19.77 27.17 1.09
N ALA A 48 -20.22 28.33 1.59
CA ALA A 48 -19.45 29.16 2.52
C ALA A 48 -19.11 28.47 3.86
N LYS A 49 -19.82 27.39 4.23
CA LYS A 49 -19.59 26.62 5.46
C LYS A 49 -18.80 25.33 5.22
N LEU A 50 -18.42 25.05 3.96
CA LEU A 50 -17.72 23.82 3.58
C LEU A 50 -16.21 24.04 3.55
N SER A 51 -15.46 23.02 3.96
CA SER A 51 -14.02 22.94 3.70
C SER A 51 -13.73 22.87 2.19
N HIS A 52 -12.51 23.25 1.78
CA HIS A 52 -12.08 23.16 0.38
C HIS A 52 -12.27 21.76 -0.22
N GLY A 53 -11.92 20.71 0.54
CA GLY A 53 -12.13 19.33 0.12
C GLY A 53 -13.61 18.92 0.01
N GLU A 54 -14.50 19.45 0.86
CA GLU A 54 -15.97 19.24 0.72
C GLU A 54 -16.52 19.96 -0.51
N ARG A 55 -16.06 21.19 -0.78
CA ARG A 55 -16.48 21.94 -1.98
C ARG A 55 -16.08 21.23 -3.26
N ASN A 56 -14.83 20.76 -3.38
CA ASN A 56 -14.39 20.01 -4.56
C ASN A 56 -15.22 18.73 -4.76
N ARG A 57 -15.49 18.00 -3.68
CA ARG A 57 -16.32 16.78 -3.71
C ARG A 57 -17.76 17.06 -4.14
N LEU A 58 -18.36 18.16 -3.66
CA LEU A 58 -19.68 18.61 -4.10
C LEU A 58 -19.68 19.04 -5.57
N ALA A 59 -18.67 19.77 -6.02
CA ALA A 59 -18.59 20.22 -7.41
C ALA A 59 -18.54 19.04 -8.39
N VAL A 60 -17.76 18.00 -8.07
CA VAL A 60 -17.73 16.75 -8.83
C VAL A 60 -19.09 16.04 -8.76
N ALA A 61 -19.65 15.84 -7.56
CA ALA A 61 -20.94 15.17 -7.37
C ALA A 61 -22.05 15.85 -8.18
N ARG A 62 -22.11 17.18 -8.17
CA ARG A 62 -23.03 17.98 -8.97
C ARG A 62 -22.84 17.73 -10.46
N ALA A 63 -21.62 17.76 -10.96
CA ALA A 63 -21.38 17.55 -12.39
C ALA A 63 -21.82 16.14 -12.84
N LEU A 64 -21.65 15.13 -11.99
CA LEU A 64 -22.17 13.78 -12.24
C LEU A 64 -23.70 13.71 -12.18
N ALA A 65 -24.37 14.61 -11.45
CA ALA A 65 -25.83 14.70 -11.43
C ALA A 65 -26.40 15.25 -12.75
N MET A 66 -25.68 16.14 -13.45
CA MET A 66 -26.16 16.89 -14.63
C MET A 66 -26.45 16.05 -15.89
N LYS A 67 -26.34 14.71 -15.85
CA LYS A 67 -26.59 13.76 -16.96
C LYS A 67 -26.06 14.24 -18.32
N SER A 68 -24.91 14.90 -18.30
CA SER A 68 -24.36 15.56 -19.49
C SER A 68 -23.65 14.54 -20.40
N ARG A 69 -23.50 14.88 -21.69
CA ARG A 69 -22.72 14.05 -22.65
C ARG A 69 -21.20 14.24 -22.54
N THR A 70 -20.75 15.27 -21.83
CA THR A 70 -19.33 15.60 -21.67
C THR A 70 -19.09 16.21 -20.30
N LEU A 71 -18.18 15.59 -19.55
CA LEU A 71 -17.66 16.09 -18.28
C LEU A 71 -16.31 16.75 -18.51
N VAL A 72 -16.12 17.97 -18.02
CA VAL A 72 -14.86 18.72 -18.12
C VAL A 72 -14.45 19.17 -16.73
N PHE A 73 -13.41 18.58 -16.15
CA PHE A 73 -12.97 18.91 -14.79
C PHE A 73 -11.59 19.54 -14.79
N ASP A 74 -11.45 20.67 -14.11
CA ASP A 74 -10.17 21.35 -13.90
C ASP A 74 -9.67 21.06 -12.48
N GLU A 75 -8.58 20.31 -12.37
CA GLU A 75 -8.01 19.82 -11.11
C GLU A 75 -9.03 19.17 -10.15
N PRO A 76 -9.82 18.18 -10.63
CA PRO A 76 -10.80 17.53 -9.77
C PRO A 76 -10.11 16.91 -8.55
N LEU A 77 -10.67 17.20 -7.37
CA LEU A 77 -10.24 16.62 -6.09
C LEU A 77 -8.84 17.05 -5.61
N ALA A 78 -8.21 18.09 -6.17
CA ALA A 78 -6.87 18.53 -5.75
C ALA A 78 -6.74 18.89 -4.25
N HIS A 79 -7.82 19.35 -3.61
CA HIS A 79 -7.86 19.69 -2.18
C HIS A 79 -8.40 18.57 -1.29
N VAL A 80 -8.47 17.35 -1.81
CA VAL A 80 -8.93 16.18 -1.08
C VAL A 80 -7.73 15.40 -0.56
N ASP A 81 -7.85 14.88 0.67
CA ASP A 81 -6.88 13.95 1.26
C ASP A 81 -6.53 12.83 0.28
N SER A 82 -5.24 12.68 -0.04
CA SER A 82 -4.73 11.70 -1.00
C SER A 82 -5.09 10.26 -0.62
N ALA A 83 -5.23 9.97 0.68
CA ALA A 83 -5.67 8.66 1.17
C ALA A 83 -7.14 8.35 0.79
N ARG A 84 -7.95 9.38 0.52
CA ARG A 84 -9.37 9.26 0.14
C ARG A 84 -9.61 9.51 -1.34
N ALA A 85 -8.72 10.23 -2.02
CA ALA A 85 -8.86 10.62 -3.42
C ALA A 85 -9.18 9.42 -4.34
N GLY A 86 -8.53 8.28 -4.15
CA GLY A 86 -8.76 7.07 -4.94
C GLY A 86 -10.20 6.53 -4.86
N LYS A 87 -10.91 6.73 -3.74
CA LYS A 87 -12.33 6.39 -3.63
C LYS A 87 -13.17 7.21 -4.60
N TYR A 88 -12.95 8.52 -4.65
CA TYR A 88 -13.77 9.44 -5.44
C TYR A 88 -13.47 9.32 -6.94
N TRP A 89 -12.20 9.09 -7.30
CA TRP A 89 -11.81 8.74 -8.68
C TRP A 89 -12.52 7.47 -9.16
N ARG A 90 -12.66 6.46 -8.30
CA ARG A 90 -13.46 5.26 -8.62
C ARG A 90 -14.92 5.61 -8.95
N VAL A 91 -15.55 6.51 -8.19
CA VAL A 91 -16.93 6.95 -8.44
C VAL A 91 -17.05 7.64 -9.80
N ILE A 92 -16.07 8.49 -10.17
CA ILE A 92 -16.01 9.13 -11.49
C ILE A 92 -15.87 8.07 -12.58
N ARG A 93 -14.93 7.13 -12.43
CA ARG A 93 -14.67 6.05 -13.39
C ARG A 93 -15.88 5.15 -13.62
N GLU A 94 -16.54 4.73 -12.53
CA GLU A 94 -17.78 3.94 -12.59
C GLU A 94 -18.90 4.72 -13.28
N HIS A 95 -19.02 6.02 -13.01
CA HIS A 95 -19.98 6.86 -13.71
C HIS A 95 -19.67 6.91 -15.22
N VAL A 96 -18.41 7.16 -15.59
CA VAL A 96 -17.97 7.24 -16.99
C VAL A 96 -18.22 5.94 -17.74
N SER A 97 -17.82 4.81 -17.15
CA SER A 97 -18.03 3.48 -17.73
C SER A 97 -19.52 3.15 -17.90
N ARG A 98 -20.35 3.48 -16.90
CA ARG A 98 -21.80 3.18 -16.93
C ARG A 98 -22.57 4.04 -17.91
N THR A 99 -22.22 5.32 -18.07
CA THR A 99 -22.98 6.25 -18.92
C THR A 99 -22.40 6.41 -20.32
N GLY A 100 -21.14 6.01 -20.54
CA GLY A 100 -20.41 6.27 -21.78
C GLY A 100 -20.14 7.76 -22.00
N VAL A 101 -20.17 8.59 -20.94
CA VAL A 101 -19.91 10.03 -21.05
C VAL A 101 -18.46 10.28 -21.43
N SER A 102 -18.20 11.24 -22.33
CA SER A 102 -16.83 11.67 -22.59
C SER A 102 -16.31 12.46 -21.39
N PHE A 103 -15.16 12.06 -20.85
CA PHE A 103 -14.55 12.69 -19.70
C PHE A 103 -13.22 13.33 -20.07
N VAL A 104 -13.14 14.64 -19.85
CA VAL A 104 -11.95 15.45 -20.05
C VAL A 104 -11.57 16.04 -18.70
N PHE A 105 -10.30 15.96 -18.33
CA PHE A 105 -9.84 16.63 -17.14
C PHE A 105 -8.44 17.21 -17.31
N ALA A 106 -8.16 18.28 -16.58
CA ALA A 106 -6.83 18.83 -16.41
C ALA A 106 -6.26 18.38 -15.05
N THR A 107 -4.98 18.03 -15.03
CA THR A 107 -4.26 17.74 -13.79
C THR A 107 -2.78 18.06 -13.88
N HIS A 108 -2.21 18.49 -12.77
CA HIS A 108 -0.78 18.66 -12.51
C HIS A 108 -0.17 17.40 -11.89
N SER A 109 -0.95 16.33 -11.67
CA SER A 109 -0.46 15.05 -11.16
C SER A 109 -0.26 14.05 -12.31
N PRO A 110 1.00 13.69 -12.61
CA PRO A 110 1.32 12.61 -13.55
C PRO A 110 0.62 11.29 -13.23
N GLU A 111 0.50 10.97 -11.94
CA GLU A 111 -0.07 9.72 -11.45
C GLU A 111 -1.55 9.61 -11.80
N ILE A 112 -2.29 10.70 -11.65
CA ILE A 112 -3.71 10.75 -12.04
C ILE A 112 -3.85 10.63 -13.56
N ALA A 113 -3.02 11.34 -14.33
CA ALA A 113 -3.03 11.23 -15.79
C ALA A 113 -2.75 9.80 -16.26
N LEU A 114 -1.76 9.12 -15.66
CA LEU A 114 -1.43 7.73 -15.93
C LEU A 114 -2.54 6.75 -15.52
N ALA A 115 -3.24 7.03 -14.43
CA ALA A 115 -4.26 6.14 -13.88
C ALA A 115 -5.63 6.27 -14.56
N GLU A 116 -6.00 7.48 -15.00
CA GLU A 116 -7.38 7.79 -15.39
C GLU A 116 -7.54 8.19 -16.87
N ALA A 117 -6.46 8.54 -17.58
CA ALA A 117 -6.54 8.99 -18.97
C ALA A 117 -5.98 7.97 -19.98
N GLU A 118 -6.68 7.81 -21.10
CA GLU A 118 -6.21 7.03 -22.25
C GLU A 118 -5.43 7.90 -23.25
N HIS A 119 -5.80 9.19 -23.33
CA HIS A 119 -5.25 10.18 -24.25
C HIS A 119 -4.85 11.44 -23.48
N ALA A 120 -3.67 11.99 -23.77
CA ALA A 120 -3.15 13.21 -23.17
C ALA A 120 -3.00 14.32 -24.22
N ILE A 121 -3.28 15.55 -23.80
CA ILE A 121 -2.95 16.78 -24.52
C ILE A 121 -2.01 17.56 -23.61
N CYS A 122 -0.76 17.74 -24.04
CA CYS A 122 0.23 18.51 -23.29
C CYS A 122 0.34 19.91 -23.87
N LEU A 123 0.34 20.91 -23.00
CA LEU A 123 0.42 22.32 -23.35
C LEU A 123 1.72 22.89 -22.79
N HIS A 124 2.44 23.64 -23.61
CA HIS A 124 3.59 24.45 -23.20
C HIS A 124 3.46 25.84 -23.84
N ASP A 125 3.56 26.89 -23.03
CA ASP A 125 3.40 28.29 -23.47
C ASP A 125 2.19 28.54 -24.38
N GLY A 126 1.04 27.96 -24.03
CA GLY A 126 -0.22 28.12 -24.75
C GLY A 126 -0.32 27.34 -26.07
N SER A 127 0.69 26.55 -26.42
CA SER A 127 0.70 25.70 -27.62
C SER A 127 0.56 24.22 -27.25
N VAL A 128 -0.15 23.45 -28.09
CA VAL A 128 -0.22 21.99 -27.95
C VAL A 128 1.09 21.40 -28.44
N VAL A 129 1.88 20.86 -27.52
CA VAL A 129 3.17 20.21 -27.82
C VAL A 129 3.06 18.70 -27.97
N PHE A 130 1.96 18.10 -27.49
CA PHE A 130 1.65 16.69 -27.71
C PHE A 130 0.14 16.44 -27.68
N SER A 131 -0.34 15.55 -28.54
CA SER A 131 -1.68 14.98 -28.49
C SER A 131 -1.63 13.53 -28.94
N GLY A 132 -1.89 12.60 -28.01
CA GLY A 132 -1.79 11.18 -28.30
C GLY A 132 -2.09 10.30 -27.09
N LYS A 133 -1.87 8.99 -27.24
CA LYS A 133 -2.07 8.04 -26.14
C LYS A 133 -1.11 8.32 -25.00
N VAL A 134 -1.62 8.26 -23.77
CA VAL A 134 -0.81 8.40 -22.54
C VAL A 134 0.32 7.37 -22.50
N ALA A 135 0.05 6.12 -22.89
CA ALA A 135 1.06 5.07 -22.96
C ALA A 135 2.21 5.42 -23.91
N SER A 136 1.91 6.02 -25.08
CA SER A 136 2.94 6.43 -26.04
C SER A 136 3.81 7.56 -25.48
N LEU A 137 3.19 8.57 -24.86
CA LEU A 137 3.90 9.66 -24.17
C LEU A 137 4.77 9.15 -23.02
N TYR A 138 4.27 8.18 -22.26
CA TYR A 138 4.99 7.63 -21.13
C TYR A 138 6.20 6.81 -21.60
N GLU A 139 6.02 5.94 -22.58
CA GLU A 139 7.03 4.96 -22.97
C GLU A 139 8.06 5.48 -23.97
N GLN A 140 7.64 6.33 -24.91
CA GLN A 140 8.45 6.82 -26.02
C GLN A 140 8.15 8.29 -26.33
N PRO A 141 8.37 9.21 -25.36
CA PRO A 141 8.24 10.64 -25.63
C PRO A 141 9.27 11.11 -26.67
N GLU A 142 8.87 12.05 -27.53
CA GLU A 142 9.72 12.57 -28.61
C GLU A 142 10.82 13.52 -28.11
N SER A 143 10.63 14.10 -26.92
CA SER A 143 11.57 15.02 -26.29
C SER A 143 11.64 14.83 -24.77
N GLU A 144 12.71 15.35 -24.16
CA GLU A 144 12.88 15.41 -22.70
C GLU A 144 11.74 16.19 -22.03
N GLU A 145 11.36 17.31 -22.64
CA GLU A 145 10.25 18.14 -22.19
C GLU A 145 8.96 17.31 -22.11
N LEU A 146 8.61 16.58 -23.18
CA LEU A 146 7.44 15.70 -23.21
C LEU A 146 7.53 14.56 -22.18
N ALA A 147 8.73 14.03 -21.93
CA ALA A 147 8.92 13.01 -20.92
C ALA A 147 8.55 13.50 -19.51
N SER A 148 8.85 14.77 -19.21
CA SER A 148 8.64 15.39 -17.90
C SER A 148 7.16 15.58 -17.51
N PHE A 149 6.26 15.69 -18.48
CA PHE A 149 4.81 15.84 -18.24
C PHE A 149 4.21 14.64 -17.49
N LEU A 150 4.79 13.44 -17.65
CA LEU A 150 4.32 12.21 -16.97
C LEU A 150 5.28 11.73 -15.89
N GLY A 151 5.91 12.69 -15.20
CA GLY A 151 6.70 12.43 -14.00
C GLY A 151 8.17 12.14 -14.31
N PRO A 152 8.93 11.66 -13.30
CA PRO A 152 10.38 11.54 -13.39
C PRO A 152 10.83 10.64 -14.56
N ALA A 153 11.93 11.02 -15.20
CA ALA A 153 12.52 10.32 -16.33
C ALA A 153 14.02 10.62 -16.43
N ASN A 154 14.77 9.70 -17.04
CA ASN A 154 16.15 9.94 -17.45
C ASN A 154 16.18 10.09 -18.97
N TRP A 155 16.48 11.28 -19.47
CA TRP A 155 16.65 11.50 -20.89
C TRP A 155 18.11 11.29 -21.31
N LEU A 156 18.40 10.21 -22.04
CA LEU A 156 19.78 9.84 -22.39
C LEU A 156 20.03 10.05 -23.88
N THR A 157 21.02 10.87 -24.21
CA THR A 157 21.54 11.04 -25.58
C THR A 157 22.38 9.82 -26.01
N PRO A 158 22.72 9.66 -27.31
CA PRO A 158 23.66 8.64 -27.75
C PRO A 158 25.03 8.69 -27.05
N ASP A 159 25.53 9.88 -26.71
CA ASP A 159 26.76 10.06 -25.94
C ASP A 159 26.58 9.63 -24.47
N ASP A 160 25.43 9.92 -23.88
CA ASP A 160 25.12 9.45 -22.53
C ASP A 160 24.99 7.94 -22.46
N ALA A 161 24.34 7.31 -23.44
CA ALA A 161 24.23 5.85 -23.50
C ALA A 161 25.62 5.20 -23.58
N ARG A 162 26.53 5.76 -24.38
CA ARG A 162 27.92 5.29 -24.45
C ARG A 162 28.66 5.49 -23.14
N THR A 163 28.55 6.67 -22.56
CA THR A 163 29.29 7.06 -21.35
C THR A 163 28.81 6.31 -20.13
N TRP A 164 27.49 6.28 -19.90
CA TRP A 164 26.89 5.82 -18.66
C TRP A 164 26.41 4.37 -18.70
N LEU A 165 25.91 3.90 -19.85
CA LEU A 165 25.41 2.52 -19.99
C LEU A 165 26.42 1.58 -20.68
N GLY A 166 27.42 2.13 -21.37
CA GLY A 166 28.30 1.35 -22.26
C GLY A 166 27.57 0.84 -23.51
N GLU A 167 26.46 1.47 -23.89
CA GLU A 167 25.59 1.04 -24.99
C GLU A 167 25.69 2.02 -26.18
N THR A 168 25.50 1.49 -27.40
CA THR A 168 25.41 2.34 -28.61
C THR A 168 23.96 2.49 -29.03
N TRP A 169 23.41 3.70 -28.87
CA TRP A 169 22.04 4.00 -29.25
C TRP A 169 21.99 4.86 -30.52
N PRO A 170 21.00 4.64 -31.41
CA PRO A 170 20.87 5.41 -32.65
C PRO A 170 20.27 6.81 -32.44
N ALA A 171 19.60 7.06 -31.32
CA ALA A 171 18.96 8.33 -30.99
C ALA A 171 18.78 8.47 -29.47
N ALA A 172 18.47 9.68 -29.00
CA ALA A 172 18.14 9.94 -27.61
C ALA A 172 16.84 9.22 -27.20
N ARG A 173 16.76 8.79 -25.93
CA ARG A 173 15.59 8.06 -25.42
C ARG A 173 15.31 8.39 -23.96
N CYS A 174 14.03 8.33 -23.61
CA CYS A 174 13.58 8.33 -22.23
C CYS A 174 13.77 6.94 -21.60
N VAL A 175 14.42 6.89 -20.44
CA VAL A 175 14.46 5.73 -19.55
C VAL A 175 13.73 6.08 -18.27
N ARG A 176 12.55 5.47 -18.08
CA ARG A 176 11.75 5.65 -16.87
C ARG A 176 12.46 5.04 -15.65
N PRO A 177 12.21 5.54 -14.43
CA PRO A 177 12.88 5.06 -13.23
C PRO A 177 12.78 3.55 -13.00
N GLU A 178 11.64 2.94 -13.32
CA GLU A 178 11.43 1.49 -13.23
C GLU A 178 12.14 0.67 -14.33
N ARG A 179 12.77 1.34 -15.30
CA ARG A 179 13.54 0.73 -16.39
C ARG A 179 15.04 1.03 -16.31
N LEU A 180 15.48 1.76 -15.29
CA LEU A 180 16.88 2.05 -15.05
C LEU A 180 17.35 1.27 -13.82
N LEU A 181 18.31 0.37 -14.02
CA LEU A 181 18.97 -0.34 -12.93
C LEU A 181 20.30 0.34 -12.62
N VAL A 182 20.57 0.58 -11.34
CA VAL A 182 21.86 1.03 -10.83
C VAL A 182 22.39 -0.07 -9.91
N GLU A 183 23.28 -0.91 -10.44
CA GLU A 183 23.75 -2.13 -9.80
C GLU A 183 25.16 -1.89 -9.23
N ALA A 184 25.40 -2.27 -7.96
CA ALA A 184 26.76 -2.26 -7.40
C ALA A 184 27.61 -3.35 -8.09
N GLU A 185 28.79 -2.97 -8.56
CA GLU A 185 29.71 -3.88 -9.28
C GLU A 185 31.15 -3.52 -8.89
N GLU A 186 31.92 -4.51 -8.41
CA GLU A 186 33.35 -4.33 -8.15
C GLU A 186 34.06 -3.97 -9.47
N GLY A 187 34.66 -2.78 -9.53
CA GLY A 187 35.23 -2.24 -10.78
C GLY A 187 34.22 -1.60 -11.75
N GLY A 188 32.95 -1.40 -11.34
CA GLY A 188 31.93 -0.72 -12.13
C GLY A 188 32.38 0.64 -12.65
N ALA A 189 31.89 1.10 -13.79
CA ALA A 189 32.45 2.27 -14.48
C ALA A 189 32.23 3.62 -13.76
N HIS A 190 31.31 3.67 -12.78
CA HIS A 190 30.87 4.92 -12.15
C HIS A 190 30.94 4.84 -10.63
N VAL A 191 31.27 5.94 -9.99
CA VAL A 191 31.32 6.08 -8.53
C VAL A 191 30.11 6.87 -8.04
N VAL A 192 29.46 6.39 -6.98
CA VAL A 192 28.33 7.10 -6.36
C VAL A 192 28.83 8.24 -5.49
N THR A 193 28.39 9.46 -5.77
CA THR A 193 28.78 10.65 -5.00
C THR A 193 27.70 11.09 -4.01
N GLY A 194 26.45 10.70 -4.24
CA GLY A 194 25.30 10.98 -3.39
C GLY A 194 24.07 10.14 -3.77
N SER A 195 23.14 9.96 -2.84
CA SER A 195 21.84 9.36 -3.14
C SER A 195 20.75 9.93 -2.21
N ARG A 196 19.59 10.24 -2.78
CA ARG A 196 18.41 10.77 -2.08
C ARG A 196 17.20 9.91 -2.43
N PHE A 197 16.37 9.58 -1.44
CA PHE A 197 15.19 8.74 -1.62
C PHE A 197 13.89 9.57 -1.52
N SER A 198 12.97 9.36 -2.45
CA SER A 198 11.69 10.09 -2.55
C SER A 198 10.48 9.14 -2.57
N GLY A 199 10.49 8.14 -1.67
CA GLY A 199 9.36 7.23 -1.46
C GLY A 199 9.28 6.11 -2.49
N SER A 200 8.98 6.42 -3.76
CA SER A 200 8.87 5.42 -4.84
C SER A 200 10.07 5.39 -5.79
N HIS A 201 10.99 6.34 -5.66
CA HIS A 201 12.17 6.51 -6.50
C HIS A 201 13.38 6.94 -5.67
N ALA A 202 14.58 6.82 -6.24
CA ALA A 202 15.77 7.47 -5.73
C ALA A 202 16.46 8.28 -6.82
N GLU A 203 17.07 9.38 -6.40
CA GLU A 203 18.00 10.20 -7.18
C GLU A 203 19.41 9.85 -6.74
N THR A 204 20.19 9.24 -7.62
CA THR A 204 21.58 8.86 -7.37
C THR A 204 22.52 9.70 -8.21
N ASP A 205 23.42 10.41 -7.54
CA ASP A 205 24.49 11.19 -8.16
C ASP A 205 25.68 10.26 -8.44
N LEU A 206 26.10 10.21 -9.70
CA LEU A 206 27.19 9.37 -10.18
C LEU A 206 28.31 10.22 -10.79
N GLN A 207 29.54 9.72 -10.70
CA GLN A 207 30.73 10.30 -11.28
C GLN A 207 31.52 9.25 -12.07
N THR A 208 31.91 9.57 -13.30
CA THR A 208 32.81 8.75 -14.12
C THR A 208 34.27 8.95 -13.72
N ASP A 209 35.15 8.02 -14.10
CA ASP A 209 36.60 8.15 -13.82
C ASP A 209 37.27 9.36 -14.50
N ASN A 210 36.67 9.89 -15.58
CA ASN A 210 37.11 11.12 -16.25
C ASN A 210 36.52 12.42 -15.64
N GLY A 211 35.75 12.30 -14.55
CA GLY A 211 35.26 13.44 -13.76
C GLY A 211 33.90 14.01 -14.16
N SER A 212 33.21 13.45 -15.15
CA SER A 212 31.83 13.84 -15.48
C SER A 212 30.86 13.39 -14.38
N THR A 213 29.86 14.21 -14.08
CA THR A 213 28.87 13.91 -13.03
C THR A 213 27.46 13.98 -13.58
N ARG A 214 26.57 13.13 -13.07
CA ARG A 214 25.15 13.12 -13.46
C ARG A 214 24.28 12.48 -12.39
N THR A 215 23.09 13.03 -12.20
CA THR A 215 22.04 12.45 -11.36
C THR A 215 21.14 11.55 -12.18
N PHE A 216 20.84 10.36 -11.66
CA PHE A 216 19.94 9.38 -12.25
C PHE A 216 18.77 9.09 -11.32
N ILE A 217 17.58 9.04 -11.89
CA ILE A 217 16.34 8.71 -11.18
C ILE A 217 15.99 7.26 -11.47
N HIS A 218 15.94 6.41 -10.45
CA HIS A 218 15.65 4.98 -10.62
C HIS A 218 14.73 4.47 -9.52
N ARG A 219 14.25 3.23 -9.66
CA ARG A 219 13.60 2.49 -8.58
C ARG A 219 14.60 1.50 -7.99
N PRO A 220 15.52 1.94 -7.12
CA PRO A 220 16.49 1.02 -6.56
C PRO A 220 15.82 -0.02 -5.70
N SER A 221 16.37 -1.22 -5.79
CA SER A 221 16.30 -2.18 -4.72
C SER A 221 17.13 -1.76 -3.49
N GLU A 222 18.17 -0.95 -3.62
CA GLU A 222 18.93 -0.39 -2.50
C GLU A 222 19.59 0.91 -2.94
N ALA A 223 19.70 1.89 -2.04
CA ALA A 223 20.44 3.11 -2.37
C ALA A 223 21.94 2.79 -2.40
N PRO A 224 22.63 2.94 -3.55
CA PRO A 224 24.05 2.61 -3.61
C PRO A 224 24.83 3.53 -2.67
N ALA A 225 25.71 2.95 -1.85
CA ALA A 225 26.47 3.70 -0.85
C ALA A 225 27.39 4.73 -1.51
N ARG A 226 27.57 5.89 -0.87
CA ARG A 226 28.54 6.89 -1.33
C ARG A 226 29.93 6.26 -1.40
N GLY A 227 30.60 6.40 -2.54
CA GLY A 227 31.90 5.80 -2.84
C GLY A 227 31.81 4.41 -3.47
N ALA A 228 30.64 3.77 -3.52
CA ALA A 228 30.46 2.50 -4.21
C ALA A 228 30.64 2.67 -5.72
N ARG A 229 31.23 1.66 -6.36
CA ARG A 229 31.28 1.56 -7.83
C ARG A 229 30.04 0.83 -8.33
N VAL A 230 29.43 1.38 -9.38
CA VAL A 230 28.17 0.92 -9.94
C VAL A 230 28.23 0.83 -11.46
N ARG A 231 27.34 0.01 -12.02
CA ARG A 231 27.03 -0.06 -13.43
C ARG A 231 25.55 0.26 -13.65
N LEU A 232 25.25 0.98 -14.71
CA LEU A 232 23.87 1.24 -15.11
C LEU A 232 23.46 0.28 -16.22
N ARG A 233 22.19 -0.16 -16.19
CA ARG A 233 21.55 -0.91 -17.27
C ARG A 233 20.17 -0.34 -17.56
N ALA A 234 19.88 -0.13 -18.84
CA ALA A 234 18.54 0.27 -19.29
C ALA A 234 17.77 -0.94 -19.83
N LEU A 235 16.60 -1.21 -19.25
CA LEU A 235 15.73 -2.30 -19.70
C LEU A 235 14.93 -1.86 -20.93
N LEU A 236 15.47 -2.11 -22.13
CA LEU A 236 14.80 -1.82 -23.40
C LEU A 236 13.86 -2.96 -23.82
N ARG A 237 12.69 -2.59 -24.34
CA ARG A 237 11.53 -3.45 -24.60
C ARG A 237 11.81 -4.70 -25.47
N THR A 238 12.82 -4.66 -26.34
CA THR A 238 13.17 -5.78 -27.24
C THR A 238 13.68 -7.01 -26.49
N ILE A 239 14.29 -6.84 -25.31
CA ILE A 239 14.78 -7.95 -24.48
C ILE A 239 13.64 -8.57 -23.66
N LEU A 240 12.61 -7.79 -23.33
CA LEU A 240 11.42 -8.29 -22.63
C LEU A 240 10.62 -9.28 -23.50
N CYS A 241 10.50 -9.01 -24.81
CA CYS A 241 9.79 -9.89 -25.74
C CYS A 241 10.58 -11.14 -26.14
N LEU A 242 11.92 -11.08 -26.21
CA LEU A 242 12.75 -12.26 -26.52
C LEU A 242 12.94 -13.18 -25.31
N ALA A 243 12.98 -12.63 -24.09
CA ALA A 243 12.86 -13.42 -22.86
C ALA A 243 11.47 -14.05 -22.73
N LEU A 244 10.41 -13.43 -23.28
CA LEU A 244 9.08 -14.04 -23.35
C LEU A 244 8.96 -15.09 -24.46
N ALA A 245 9.57 -14.90 -25.63
CA ALA A 245 9.41 -15.79 -26.80
C ALA A 245 10.27 -17.06 -26.76
N ALA A 246 11.47 -17.04 -26.14
CA ALA A 246 12.29 -18.24 -25.96
C ALA A 246 11.68 -19.25 -24.97
N PHE A 247 10.68 -18.83 -24.18
CA PHE A 247 9.94 -19.69 -23.26
C PHE A 247 8.70 -20.37 -23.88
N PHE A 248 8.33 -20.09 -25.13
CA PHE A 248 7.12 -20.64 -25.75
C PHE A 248 7.33 -21.88 -26.63
N SER A 249 8.57 -22.32 -26.91
CA SER A 249 8.83 -23.49 -27.78
C SER A 249 9.29 -24.76 -27.06
N ALA A 250 9.50 -24.74 -25.75
CA ALA A 250 9.69 -25.96 -24.96
C ALA A 250 8.44 -26.20 -24.11
N GLY A 251 7.52 -27.01 -24.65
CA GLY A 251 6.37 -27.50 -23.91
C GLY A 251 6.82 -28.26 -22.66
N CYS A 252 6.64 -27.63 -21.51
CA CYS A 252 6.56 -28.29 -20.21
C CYS A 252 5.33 -27.72 -19.48
N LYS A 253 4.41 -28.61 -19.14
CA LYS A 253 3.16 -28.38 -18.41
C LYS A 253 3.30 -27.27 -17.35
N ARG A 254 2.62 -26.13 -17.53
CA ARG A 254 2.32 -25.20 -16.42
C ARG A 254 1.27 -25.86 -15.52
N ASN A 255 1.73 -26.66 -14.57
CA ASN A 255 1.01 -26.89 -13.32
C ASN A 255 1.42 -25.76 -12.36
N GLY A 256 0.47 -24.97 -11.83
CA GLY A 256 0.81 -24.10 -10.70
C GLY A 256 -0.21 -23.06 -10.24
N ASP A 257 -1.03 -22.47 -11.11
CA ASP A 257 -1.87 -21.30 -10.74
C ASP A 257 -3.36 -21.61 -10.54
N THR A 258 -3.71 -22.86 -10.21
CA THR A 258 -5.11 -23.30 -10.01
C THR A 258 -5.42 -23.75 -8.58
N ALA A 259 -4.45 -23.68 -7.66
CA ALA A 259 -4.69 -24.07 -6.27
C ALA A 259 -5.61 -23.04 -5.60
N THR A 260 -6.85 -23.44 -5.35
CA THR A 260 -7.83 -22.65 -4.60
C THR A 260 -7.85 -23.14 -3.17
N ILE A 261 -7.94 -22.21 -2.21
CA ILE A 261 -8.26 -22.59 -0.83
C ILE A 261 -9.73 -22.98 -0.82
N SER A 262 -10.05 -24.23 -0.47
CA SER A 262 -11.42 -24.59 -0.18
C SER A 262 -11.81 -23.88 1.11
N VAL A 263 -12.71 -22.91 1.02
CA VAL A 263 -13.24 -22.20 2.19
C VAL A 263 -14.74 -22.29 2.16
N LYS A 264 -15.33 -22.59 3.31
CA LYS A 264 -16.77 -22.45 3.52
C LYS A 264 -17.02 -21.07 4.14
N PRO A 265 -17.83 -20.21 3.51
CA PRO A 265 -18.27 -18.97 4.13
C PRO A 265 -18.97 -19.31 5.45
N CYS A 266 -18.41 -18.84 6.56
CA CYS A 266 -18.96 -19.15 7.88
C CYS A 266 -19.76 -17.98 8.41
N ARG A 267 -19.11 -16.81 8.56
CA ARG A 267 -19.72 -15.64 9.17
C ARG A 267 -18.99 -14.36 8.81
N THR A 268 -19.75 -13.29 8.65
CA THR A 268 -19.26 -11.93 8.47
C THR A 268 -20.00 -11.01 9.42
N TRP A 269 -19.30 -10.11 10.12
CA TRP A 269 -19.95 -9.14 11.02
C TRP A 269 -19.23 -7.81 11.03
N MET A 270 -19.98 -6.75 11.33
CA MET A 270 -19.44 -5.39 11.50
C MET A 270 -19.02 -5.17 12.95
N LEU A 271 -18.07 -4.27 13.15
CA LEU A 271 -17.74 -3.79 14.49
C LEU A 271 -18.90 -2.99 15.09
N PRO A 272 -19.02 -2.90 16.43
CA PRO A 272 -19.93 -1.95 17.08
C PRO A 272 -19.66 -0.52 16.64
N ALA A 273 -20.68 0.32 16.54
CA ALA A 273 -20.49 1.75 16.30
C ALA A 273 -19.75 2.43 17.47
N ASP A 274 -19.09 3.56 17.22
CA ASP A 274 -18.57 4.48 18.25
C ASP A 274 -19.26 5.84 18.07
N GLY A 275 -20.34 6.05 18.83
CA GLY A 275 -21.24 7.17 18.62
C GLY A 275 -21.84 7.16 17.21
N ALA A 276 -21.62 8.24 16.45
CA ALA A 276 -22.10 8.38 15.07
C ALA A 276 -21.16 7.77 14.01
N VAL A 277 -19.97 7.29 14.41
CA VAL A 277 -18.97 6.76 13.50
C VAL A 277 -19.05 5.24 13.50
N GLN A 278 -18.87 4.63 12.32
CA GLN A 278 -18.70 3.20 12.16
C GLN A 278 -17.20 2.89 11.94
N PRO A 279 -16.46 2.44 12.97
CA PRO A 279 -15.04 2.17 12.85
C PRO A 279 -14.78 0.94 11.98
N THR A 280 -13.56 0.85 11.46
CA THR A 280 -13.13 -0.26 10.60
C THR A 280 -12.09 -1.12 11.31
N PRO A 281 -12.16 -2.47 11.20
CA PRO A 281 -11.15 -3.34 11.80
C PRO A 281 -9.81 -3.15 11.09
N ARG A 282 -8.72 -3.26 11.84
CA ARG A 282 -7.34 -3.17 11.31
C ARG A 282 -6.56 -4.45 11.57
N SER A 283 -6.40 -4.83 12.84
CA SER A 283 -5.59 -5.98 13.21
C SER A 283 -6.33 -6.88 14.19
N LEU A 284 -5.93 -8.15 14.17
CA LEU A 284 -6.59 -9.26 14.81
C LEU A 284 -5.54 -10.15 15.46
N THR A 285 -5.83 -10.67 16.65
CA THR A 285 -5.03 -11.74 17.26
C THR A 285 -5.92 -12.64 18.09
N THR A 286 -5.56 -13.93 18.17
CA THR A 286 -6.27 -14.92 18.96
C THR A 286 -5.70 -15.01 20.37
N GLY A 287 -6.60 -15.12 21.34
CA GLY A 287 -6.30 -15.38 22.74
C GLY A 287 -6.04 -16.86 23.01
N PRO A 288 -5.61 -17.21 24.24
CA PRO A 288 -5.31 -18.58 24.64
C PRO A 288 -6.49 -19.56 24.55
N HIS A 289 -7.73 -19.06 24.53
CA HIS A 289 -8.96 -19.87 24.49
C HIS A 289 -9.83 -19.54 23.27
N ASP A 290 -9.19 -19.19 22.14
CA ASP A 290 -9.83 -18.76 20.89
C ASP A 290 -10.66 -17.47 21.00
N GLU A 291 -10.45 -16.65 22.04
CA GLU A 291 -10.95 -15.27 22.00
C GLU A 291 -10.33 -14.51 20.84
N LEU A 292 -11.08 -13.57 20.26
CA LEU A 292 -10.57 -12.70 19.21
C LEU A 292 -10.40 -11.29 19.76
N ALA A 293 -9.16 -10.81 19.80
CA ALA A 293 -8.88 -9.40 20.01
C ALA A 293 -8.79 -8.67 18.66
N VAL A 294 -9.49 -7.54 18.58
CA VAL A 294 -9.58 -6.71 17.37
C VAL A 294 -9.21 -5.29 17.71
N MET A 295 -8.38 -4.67 16.88
CA MET A 295 -8.20 -3.22 16.90
C MET A 295 -8.91 -2.54 15.74
N ASP A 296 -9.41 -1.33 16.01
CA ASP A 296 -10.12 -0.53 15.02
C ASP A 296 -9.56 0.89 14.86
N THR A 297 -10.06 1.58 13.84
CA THR A 297 -9.66 2.96 13.51
C THR A 297 -10.19 4.02 14.47
N ALA A 298 -11.02 3.66 15.45
CA ALA A 298 -11.44 4.56 16.53
C ALA A 298 -10.52 4.46 17.75
N GLY A 299 -9.44 3.67 17.66
CA GLY A 299 -8.52 3.45 18.77
C GLY A 299 -9.16 2.63 19.88
N ARG A 300 -9.96 1.61 19.51
CA ARG A 300 -10.53 0.66 20.46
C ARG A 300 -9.88 -0.71 20.34
N VAL A 301 -9.74 -1.37 21.47
CA VAL A 301 -9.50 -2.82 21.55
C VAL A 301 -10.83 -3.48 21.87
N LEU A 302 -11.27 -4.40 21.03
CA LEU A 302 -12.50 -5.16 21.19
C LEU A 302 -12.16 -6.63 21.35
N ILE A 303 -12.72 -7.27 22.38
CA ILE A 303 -12.51 -8.68 22.66
C ILE A 303 -13.81 -9.42 22.43
N TYR A 304 -13.77 -10.41 21.55
CA TYR A 304 -14.87 -11.32 21.27
C TYR A 304 -14.56 -12.71 21.83
N ASP A 305 -15.59 -13.48 22.16
CA ASP A 305 -15.43 -14.91 22.41
C ASP A 305 -15.18 -15.69 21.11
N ALA A 306 -14.93 -17.00 21.26
CA ALA A 306 -14.74 -17.90 20.13
C ALA A 306 -15.95 -17.94 19.20
N ASP A 307 -17.15 -17.63 19.66
CA ASP A 307 -18.36 -17.65 18.83
C ASP A 307 -18.71 -16.24 18.34
N GLY A 308 -17.78 -15.27 18.42
CA GLY A 308 -17.87 -13.91 17.89
C GLY A 308 -18.89 -13.02 18.59
N ALA A 309 -19.23 -13.28 19.85
CA ALA A 309 -19.95 -12.34 20.69
C ALA A 309 -18.96 -11.41 21.40
N LEU A 310 -19.26 -10.10 21.43
CA LEU A 310 -18.40 -9.11 22.07
C LEU A 310 -18.45 -9.29 23.60
N LEU A 311 -17.31 -9.62 24.21
CA LEU A 311 -17.16 -9.78 25.65
C LEU A 311 -16.86 -8.45 26.36
N ARG A 312 -15.94 -7.66 25.80
CA ARG A 312 -15.45 -6.42 26.40
C ARG A 312 -14.77 -5.54 25.36
N GLN A 313 -14.67 -4.25 25.67
CA GLN A 313 -13.93 -3.29 24.85
C GLN A 313 -13.42 -2.13 25.71
N TRP A 314 -12.35 -1.51 25.29
CA TRP A 314 -11.81 -0.28 25.89
C TRP A 314 -11.17 0.60 24.82
N LYS A 315 -10.90 1.86 25.17
CA LYS A 315 -10.19 2.81 24.30
C LYS A 315 -8.70 2.82 24.62
N MET A 316 -7.90 3.15 23.63
CA MET A 316 -6.52 3.57 23.82
C MET A 316 -6.46 4.85 24.66
N LEU A 317 -5.30 5.09 25.28
CA LEU A 317 -5.02 6.29 26.09
C LEU A 317 -5.40 7.60 25.38
N ASP A 318 -4.97 7.71 24.12
CA ASP A 318 -5.20 8.86 23.27
C ASP A 318 -5.74 8.39 21.91
N VAL A 319 -6.74 9.10 21.38
CA VAL A 319 -7.45 8.69 20.14
C VAL A 319 -7.52 9.80 19.09
N GLN A 320 -7.00 10.99 19.37
CA GLN A 320 -7.11 12.16 18.48
C GLN A 320 -6.37 11.95 17.15
N PHE A 321 -5.19 11.33 17.23
CA PHE A 321 -4.32 11.07 16.07
C PHE A 321 -4.03 9.58 15.88
N GLY A 322 -4.43 8.74 16.85
CA GLY A 322 -4.09 7.33 16.96
C GLY A 322 -4.86 6.45 16.00
N LYS A 323 -4.13 5.67 15.19
CA LYS A 323 -4.67 4.54 14.43
C LYS A 323 -3.78 3.34 14.75
N PRO A 324 -3.98 2.67 15.90
CA PRO A 324 -3.12 1.58 16.32
C PRO A 324 -3.21 0.43 15.30
N GLU A 325 -2.11 -0.33 15.15
CA GLU A 325 -1.99 -1.36 14.11
C GLU A 325 -1.66 -2.73 14.68
N GLY A 326 -0.56 -2.89 15.42
CA GLY A 326 -0.15 -4.18 15.95
C GLY A 326 -0.87 -4.54 17.25
N ILE A 327 -1.30 -5.79 17.40
CA ILE A 327 -1.83 -6.32 18.67
C ILE A 327 -1.34 -7.76 18.89
N VAL A 328 -0.91 -8.07 20.11
CA VAL A 328 -0.56 -9.44 20.52
C VAL A 328 -1.12 -9.73 21.90
N TRP A 329 -1.55 -10.97 22.12
CA TRP A 329 -2.05 -11.46 23.40
C TRP A 329 -1.00 -12.37 24.05
N LEU A 330 -0.61 -12.10 25.29
CA LEU A 330 0.37 -12.88 26.07
C LEU A 330 -0.28 -14.00 26.89
N LYS A 331 0.48 -15.05 27.26
CA LYS A 331 -0.03 -16.19 28.04
C LYS A 331 -0.47 -15.80 29.45
N ASP A 332 0.05 -14.69 29.97
CA ASP A 332 -0.35 -14.11 31.26
C ASP A 332 -1.56 -13.17 31.16
N ASN A 333 -2.29 -13.24 30.05
CA ASN A 333 -3.48 -12.44 29.72
C ASN A 333 -3.23 -10.94 29.51
N ARG A 334 -1.98 -10.48 29.49
CA ARG A 334 -1.67 -9.12 29.03
C ARG A 334 -1.86 -9.00 27.53
N ILE A 335 -2.29 -7.84 27.09
CA ILE A 335 -2.41 -7.49 25.66
C ILE A 335 -1.45 -6.35 25.37
N VAL A 336 -0.63 -6.49 24.34
CA VAL A 336 0.32 -5.47 23.92
C VAL A 336 -0.09 -4.91 22.57
N VAL A 337 -0.18 -3.58 22.49
CA VAL A 337 -0.63 -2.85 21.32
C VAL A 337 0.47 -1.92 20.80
N CYS A 338 0.69 -1.92 19.49
CA CYS A 338 1.44 -0.88 18.78
C CYS A 338 0.52 0.32 18.53
N ASP A 339 0.70 1.37 19.32
CA ASP A 339 -0.01 2.64 19.17
C ASP A 339 0.70 3.52 18.14
N THR A 340 0.59 3.10 16.88
CA THR A 340 1.46 3.50 15.75
C THR A 340 1.71 5.00 15.64
N HIS A 341 0.66 5.82 15.69
CA HIS A 341 0.78 7.27 15.48
C HIS A 341 1.18 8.03 16.75
N TYR A 342 1.08 7.38 17.92
CA TYR A 342 1.66 7.86 19.18
C TYR A 342 3.04 7.24 19.47
N ARG A 343 3.58 6.43 18.55
CA ARG A 343 4.99 5.99 18.50
C ARG A 343 5.42 5.21 19.74
N ARG A 344 4.50 4.41 20.28
CA ARG A 344 4.69 3.66 21.53
C ARG A 344 4.02 2.30 21.47
N LEU A 345 4.47 1.42 22.35
CA LEU A 345 3.81 0.18 22.74
C LEU A 345 3.04 0.41 24.04
N VAL A 346 1.88 -0.22 24.17
CA VAL A 346 1.02 -0.13 25.37
C VAL A 346 0.66 -1.54 25.84
N TRP A 347 0.95 -1.84 27.10
CA TRP A 347 0.53 -3.07 27.77
C TRP A 347 -0.76 -2.81 28.53
N PHE A 348 -1.73 -3.66 28.30
CA PHE A 348 -3.00 -3.71 29.02
C PHE A 348 -3.10 -5.00 29.84
N ASP A 349 -3.81 -4.93 30.95
CA ASP A 349 -4.37 -6.13 31.58
C ASP A 349 -5.60 -6.64 30.81
N GLN A 350 -6.19 -7.74 31.30
CA GLN A 350 -7.35 -8.35 30.66
C GLN A 350 -8.61 -7.46 30.71
N GLN A 351 -8.65 -6.47 31.61
CA GLN A 351 -9.75 -5.53 31.82
C GLN A 351 -9.55 -4.21 31.05
N GLY A 352 -8.42 -4.05 30.33
CA GLY A 352 -8.12 -2.86 29.57
C GLY A 352 -7.48 -1.73 30.38
N GLN A 353 -6.99 -2.00 31.60
CA GLN A 353 -6.19 -1.04 32.34
C GLN A 353 -4.76 -1.01 31.81
N VAL A 354 -4.21 0.19 31.68
CA VAL A 354 -2.84 0.38 31.20
C VAL A 354 -1.86 -0.01 32.31
N LEU A 355 -0.98 -0.96 32.00
CA LEU A 355 0.07 -1.44 32.90
C LEU A 355 1.40 -0.73 32.66
N LYS A 356 1.77 -0.54 31.38
CA LYS A 356 3.04 0.05 30.96
C LYS A 356 2.92 0.66 29.57
N THR A 357 3.69 1.70 29.32
CA THR A 357 3.95 2.23 27.98
C THR A 357 5.45 2.22 27.71
N LEU A 358 5.84 1.94 26.47
CA LEU A 358 7.24 2.01 26.02
C LEU A 358 7.32 2.77 24.71
N GLY A 359 8.19 3.76 24.65
CA GLY A 359 8.62 4.38 23.41
C GLY A 359 8.13 5.78 23.17
N GLN A 360 8.81 6.39 22.21
CA GLN A 360 8.70 7.79 21.81
C GLN A 360 9.20 7.90 20.37
N HIS A 361 9.04 9.08 19.76
CA HIS A 361 9.63 9.31 18.45
C HIS A 361 11.16 9.25 18.48
N GLY A 362 11.74 8.45 17.59
CA GLY A 362 13.20 8.46 17.42
C GLY A 362 13.74 7.26 16.68
N LYS A 363 15.04 7.02 16.87
CA LYS A 363 15.82 5.98 16.18
C LYS A 363 16.62 5.10 17.14
N GLY A 364 16.68 5.46 18.42
CA GLY A 364 17.33 4.67 19.46
C GLY A 364 16.54 3.41 19.81
N HIS A 365 17.09 2.62 20.74
CA HIS A 365 16.46 1.42 21.26
C HIS A 365 15.18 1.78 22.05
N GLY A 366 14.07 1.12 21.73
CA GLY A 366 12.76 1.44 22.31
C GLY A 366 12.12 2.71 21.76
N GLU A 367 12.76 3.42 20.82
CA GLU A 367 12.16 4.53 20.09
C GLU A 367 11.61 4.07 18.74
N PHE A 368 10.56 4.73 18.25
CA PHE A 368 9.87 4.33 17.03
C PHE A 368 9.49 5.51 16.13
N ILE A 369 9.42 5.28 14.81
CA ILE A 369 8.76 6.21 13.89
C ILE A 369 7.28 5.83 13.74
N TYR A 370 6.99 4.62 13.27
CA TYR A 370 5.65 4.05 13.19
C TYR A 370 5.68 2.54 13.48
N PRO A 371 5.55 2.11 14.75
CA PRO A 371 5.47 0.69 15.08
C PRO A 371 4.15 0.11 14.58
N VAL A 372 4.17 -0.99 13.83
CA VAL A 372 2.96 -1.47 13.12
C VAL A 372 2.65 -2.95 13.26
N GLY A 373 3.66 -3.81 13.27
CA GLY A 373 3.48 -5.24 13.46
C GLY A 373 4.05 -5.65 14.81
N ILE A 374 3.41 -6.63 15.45
CA ILE A 374 3.94 -7.26 16.66
C ILE A 374 3.63 -8.75 16.65
N CYS A 375 4.63 -9.57 16.94
CA CYS A 375 4.46 -10.98 17.23
C CYS A 375 5.34 -11.40 18.40
N LYS A 376 5.28 -12.67 18.79
CA LYS A 376 6.03 -13.19 19.92
C LYS A 376 6.64 -14.57 19.63
N ASP A 377 7.82 -14.83 20.21
CA ASP A 377 8.43 -16.16 20.18
C ASP A 377 7.85 -17.08 21.28
N ALA A 378 8.40 -18.28 21.41
CA ALA A 378 7.97 -19.27 22.42
C ALA A 378 8.18 -18.79 23.88
N ALA A 379 9.18 -17.95 24.14
CA ALA A 379 9.48 -17.34 25.44
C ALA A 379 8.63 -16.07 25.70
N GLU A 380 7.88 -15.62 24.70
CA GLU A 380 7.16 -14.36 24.61
C GLU A 380 8.07 -13.12 24.58
N ASN A 381 9.25 -13.23 23.96
CA ASN A 381 9.92 -12.04 23.47
C ASN A 381 9.10 -11.44 22.33
N LEU A 382 8.90 -10.13 22.38
CA LEU A 382 8.07 -9.35 21.47
C LEU A 382 8.92 -8.85 20.31
N TYR A 383 8.56 -9.23 19.08
CA TYR A 383 9.17 -8.73 17.86
C TYR A 383 8.26 -7.65 17.31
N VAL A 384 8.78 -6.43 17.15
CA VAL A 384 8.01 -5.27 16.71
C VAL A 384 8.66 -4.71 15.46
N CYS A 385 7.93 -4.71 14.35
CA CYS A 385 8.37 -4.03 13.15
C CYS A 385 7.82 -2.60 13.10
N GLU A 386 8.60 -1.71 12.51
CA GLU A 386 8.22 -0.32 12.28
C GLU A 386 8.51 0.11 10.85
N TYR A 387 7.82 1.14 10.37
CA TYR A 387 8.13 1.77 9.09
C TYR A 387 8.35 3.27 9.20
N GLY A 388 8.80 3.87 8.10
CA GLY A 388 8.83 5.34 7.93
C GLY A 388 10.23 5.92 8.06
N GLY A 389 11.25 5.12 7.75
CA GLY A 389 12.65 5.54 7.71
C GLY A 389 13.57 4.81 8.68
N ASN A 390 13.03 4.09 9.67
CA ASN A 390 13.80 3.12 10.47
C ASN A 390 13.70 1.72 9.85
N ASP A 391 12.51 1.35 9.33
CA ASP A 391 12.21 0.11 8.59
C ASP A 391 12.99 -1.10 9.12
N ARG A 392 12.77 -1.43 10.40
CA ARG A 392 13.51 -2.45 11.17
C ARG A 392 12.57 -3.26 12.04
N VAL A 393 13.10 -4.32 12.65
CA VAL A 393 12.46 -5.09 13.71
C VAL A 393 13.24 -4.91 15.01
N GLN A 394 12.59 -4.44 16.06
CA GLN A 394 13.13 -4.42 17.42
C GLN A 394 12.54 -5.58 18.23
N VAL A 395 13.37 -6.19 19.08
CA VAL A 395 12.98 -7.33 19.92
C VAL A 395 13.08 -6.89 21.38
N PHE A 396 12.01 -7.14 22.12
CA PHE A 396 11.91 -6.86 23.54
C PHE A 396 11.56 -8.13 24.30
N THR A 397 11.86 -8.19 25.59
CA THR A 397 11.26 -9.19 26.47
C THR A 397 9.75 -8.93 26.60
N ARG A 398 9.00 -9.90 27.14
CA ARG A 398 7.56 -9.73 27.43
C ARG A 398 7.23 -8.48 28.27
N ASP A 399 8.20 -8.03 29.07
CA ASP A 399 8.07 -6.89 29.98
C ASP A 399 8.61 -5.59 29.37
N GLY A 400 9.07 -5.60 28.12
CA GLY A 400 9.47 -4.42 27.38
C GLY A 400 10.94 -4.01 27.53
N GLU A 401 11.79 -4.90 28.04
CA GLU A 401 13.24 -4.67 28.07
C GLU A 401 13.83 -4.96 26.69
N TRP A 402 14.65 -4.04 26.15
CA TRP A 402 15.24 -4.22 24.83
C TRP A 402 16.23 -5.39 24.81
N VAL A 403 16.19 -6.20 23.75
CA VAL A 403 17.04 -7.38 23.56
C VAL A 403 17.98 -7.19 22.38
N ARG A 404 17.43 -6.82 21.22
CA ARG A 404 18.17 -6.67 19.95
C ARG A 404 17.31 -5.98 18.90
N GLU A 405 17.91 -5.66 17.76
CA GLU A 405 17.20 -5.22 16.57
C GLU A 405 17.88 -5.73 15.31
N PHE A 406 17.15 -5.81 14.20
CA PHE A 406 17.67 -6.22 12.90
C PHE A 406 16.84 -5.62 11.75
N GLY A 407 17.47 -5.63 10.58
CA GLY A 407 16.94 -5.01 9.38
C GLY A 407 17.13 -3.50 9.34
N SER A 408 16.98 -2.96 8.14
CA SER A 408 17.16 -1.54 7.84
C SER A 408 16.34 -1.18 6.61
N PRO A 409 16.13 0.12 6.32
CA PRO A 409 15.43 0.54 5.11
C PRO A 409 16.15 0.07 3.85
N GLY A 410 15.39 -0.42 2.88
CA GLY A 410 15.88 -0.86 1.57
C GLY A 410 15.20 -2.14 1.08
N THR A 411 15.72 -2.74 0.03
CA THR A 411 15.20 -3.99 -0.53
C THR A 411 16.31 -5.03 -0.73
N GLY A 412 17.54 -4.75 -0.29
CA GLY A 412 18.61 -5.74 -0.21
C GLY A 412 18.33 -6.87 0.79
N PRO A 413 19.25 -7.85 0.90
CA PRO A 413 19.20 -8.91 1.90
C PRO A 413 19.01 -8.36 3.31
N GLY A 414 17.92 -8.78 3.96
CA GLY A 414 17.60 -8.34 5.32
C GLY A 414 17.05 -6.92 5.45
N GLN A 415 16.87 -6.19 4.35
CA GLN A 415 16.32 -4.83 4.35
C GLN A 415 14.82 -4.81 4.07
N PHE A 416 14.12 -3.78 4.53
CA PHE A 416 12.68 -3.64 4.42
C PHE A 416 12.23 -2.34 3.75
N GLN A 417 11.11 -2.42 3.02
CA GLN A 417 10.28 -1.27 2.66
C GLN A 417 8.87 -1.49 3.17
N ARG A 418 8.55 -0.79 4.28
CA ARG A 418 7.31 -0.94 5.03
C ARG A 418 7.11 -2.40 5.48
N PRO A 419 7.94 -2.90 6.42
CA PRO A 419 7.62 -4.15 7.08
C PRO A 419 6.29 -3.96 7.83
N SER A 420 5.38 -4.92 7.68
CA SER A 420 3.98 -4.75 8.07
C SER A 420 3.55 -5.80 9.09
N GLY A 421 3.34 -7.04 8.65
CA GLY A 421 3.08 -8.20 9.51
C GLY A 421 4.33 -9.03 9.73
N LEU A 422 4.35 -9.77 10.84
CA LEU A 422 5.40 -10.74 11.12
C LEU A 422 4.88 -11.90 11.95
N VAL A 423 5.49 -13.06 11.79
CA VAL A 423 5.20 -14.25 12.60
C VAL A 423 6.49 -14.98 12.94
N TRP A 424 6.54 -15.52 14.15
CA TRP A 424 7.64 -16.36 14.61
C TRP A 424 7.26 -17.84 14.53
N HIS A 425 8.17 -18.68 14.03
CA HIS A 425 8.00 -20.13 14.06
C HIS A 425 9.35 -20.86 14.01
N GLY A 426 9.58 -21.78 14.95
CA GLY A 426 10.69 -22.73 14.89
C GLY A 426 12.08 -22.08 14.83
N GLY A 427 12.26 -20.98 15.56
CA GLY A 427 13.51 -20.21 15.58
C GLY A 427 13.73 -19.29 14.37
N LYS A 428 12.67 -19.08 13.58
CA LYS A 428 12.65 -18.19 12.43
C LYS A 428 11.58 -17.11 12.59
N VAL A 429 11.87 -15.93 12.07
CA VAL A 429 10.92 -14.82 11.95
C VAL A 429 10.64 -14.62 10.48
N PHE A 430 9.36 -14.66 10.11
CA PHE A 430 8.87 -14.35 8.78
C PHE A 430 8.28 -12.95 8.82
N VAL A 431 8.78 -12.04 7.98
CA VAL A 431 8.37 -10.63 7.97
C VAL A 431 7.81 -10.30 6.60
N ALA A 432 6.55 -9.86 6.56
CA ALA A 432 5.92 -9.33 5.36
C ALA A 432 6.53 -7.97 5.05
N ASP A 433 7.25 -7.91 3.94
CA ASP A 433 7.94 -6.72 3.46
C ASP A 433 7.07 -6.11 2.35
N ALA A 434 6.10 -5.29 2.78
CA ALA A 434 4.89 -5.04 2.02
C ALA A 434 5.17 -4.38 0.66
N ILE A 435 5.99 -3.34 0.62
CA ILE A 435 6.25 -2.60 -0.63
C ILE A 435 7.16 -3.43 -1.56
N ASN A 436 8.07 -4.21 -0.99
CA ASN A 436 8.94 -5.11 -1.75
C ASN A 436 8.23 -6.38 -2.23
N ASN A 437 6.94 -6.55 -1.94
CA ASN A 437 6.10 -7.66 -2.40
C ASN A 437 6.69 -9.04 -2.06
N ARG A 438 7.30 -9.18 -0.88
CA ARG A 438 8.00 -10.39 -0.46
C ARG A 438 7.80 -10.69 1.02
N VAL A 439 8.17 -11.91 1.42
CA VAL A 439 8.29 -12.29 2.83
C VAL A 439 9.74 -12.65 3.09
N LEU A 440 10.38 -11.95 4.02
CA LEU A 440 11.76 -12.22 4.41
C LEU A 440 11.82 -13.16 5.61
N ILE A 441 12.86 -13.99 5.67
CA ILE A 441 13.09 -14.95 6.75
C ILE A 441 14.36 -14.54 7.49
N PHE A 442 14.29 -14.52 8.83
CA PHE A 442 15.42 -14.28 9.72
C PHE A 442 15.50 -15.38 10.79
N THR A 443 16.67 -15.55 11.39
CA THR A 443 16.80 -16.33 12.65
C THR A 443 16.30 -15.51 13.84
N ASP A 444 16.12 -16.17 14.98
CA ASP A 444 15.87 -15.48 16.26
C ASP A 444 16.91 -14.41 16.57
N ALA A 445 18.17 -14.66 16.21
CA ALA A 445 19.28 -13.74 16.40
C ALA A 445 19.26 -12.54 15.42
N GLY A 446 18.26 -12.44 14.55
CA GLY A 446 18.14 -11.37 13.56
C GLY A 446 19.02 -11.55 12.32
N LYS A 447 19.59 -12.74 12.12
CA LYS A 447 20.38 -13.03 10.90
C LYS A 447 19.44 -13.30 9.74
N TYR A 448 19.57 -12.56 8.65
CA TYR A 448 18.86 -12.81 7.41
C TYR A 448 19.15 -14.21 6.85
N LEU A 449 18.09 -14.93 6.46
CA LEU A 449 18.16 -16.28 5.91
C LEU A 449 17.75 -16.35 4.44
N GLY A 450 16.90 -15.46 3.95
CA GLY A 450 16.42 -15.51 2.57
C GLY A 450 15.03 -14.91 2.37
N VAL A 451 14.54 -15.01 1.14
CA VAL A 451 13.16 -14.73 0.77
C VAL A 451 12.37 -16.04 0.78
N LEU A 452 11.16 -16.03 1.34
CA LEU A 452 10.28 -17.21 1.36
C LEU A 452 10.04 -17.74 -0.06
N GLY A 453 10.31 -19.03 -0.29
CA GLY A 453 10.10 -19.70 -1.58
C GLY A 453 11.12 -19.34 -2.68
N ALA A 454 12.12 -18.51 -2.38
CA ALA A 454 13.23 -18.28 -3.30
C ALA A 454 14.20 -19.47 -3.29
N ASP A 455 14.58 -19.91 -4.48
CA ASP A 455 15.72 -20.78 -4.73
C ASP A 455 17.04 -19.98 -4.62
N ALA A 456 18.17 -20.66 -4.79
CA ALA A 456 19.50 -20.06 -4.65
C ALA A 456 19.71 -18.83 -5.56
N ASP A 457 19.02 -18.79 -6.70
CA ASP A 457 19.10 -17.71 -7.70
C ASP A 457 18.02 -16.63 -7.51
N GLY A 458 17.12 -16.78 -6.52
CA GLY A 458 16.09 -15.80 -6.19
C GLY A 458 14.89 -15.75 -7.14
N THR A 459 14.76 -16.72 -8.05
CA THR A 459 13.81 -16.68 -9.18
C THR A 459 12.48 -17.35 -8.90
N SER A 460 12.40 -18.25 -7.91
CA SER A 460 11.19 -19.03 -7.61
C SER A 460 10.27 -18.42 -6.55
N ALA A 461 10.57 -17.22 -6.04
CA ALA A 461 9.81 -16.60 -4.96
C ALA A 461 8.32 -16.38 -5.34
N PRO A 462 7.37 -16.55 -4.40
CA PRO A 462 5.97 -16.25 -4.64
C PRO A 462 5.76 -14.77 -4.98
N ILE A 463 4.96 -14.52 -6.01
CA ILE A 463 4.54 -13.16 -6.36
C ILE A 463 3.41 -12.75 -5.41
N PHE A 464 3.73 -11.86 -4.47
CA PHE A 464 2.74 -11.17 -3.64
C PHE A 464 2.38 -9.80 -4.23
N ASN A 465 1.24 -9.25 -3.81
CA ASN A 465 0.88 -7.86 -4.07
C ASN A 465 0.50 -7.17 -2.76
N LEU A 466 1.46 -6.42 -2.21
CA LEU A 466 1.38 -5.74 -0.93
C LEU A 466 0.97 -6.72 0.20
N PRO A 467 1.83 -7.68 0.58
CA PRO A 467 1.57 -8.54 1.74
C PRO A 467 1.56 -7.68 3.00
N TYR A 468 0.40 -7.54 3.64
CA TYR A 468 0.22 -6.62 4.77
C TYR A 468 0.24 -7.31 6.12
N ASP A 469 -0.21 -8.55 6.17
CA ASP A 469 -0.14 -9.34 7.39
C ASP A 469 0.11 -10.81 7.09
N ILE A 470 0.72 -11.50 8.05
CA ILE A 470 1.13 -12.89 7.95
C ILE A 470 0.92 -13.59 9.28
N THR A 471 0.34 -14.79 9.23
CA THR A 471 0.13 -15.61 10.41
C THR A 471 0.45 -17.08 10.12
N LEU A 472 0.71 -17.84 11.18
CA LEU A 472 0.93 -19.28 11.11
C LEU A 472 -0.32 -19.97 11.66
N ALA A 473 -0.92 -20.85 10.87
CA ALA A 473 -2.07 -21.63 11.30
C ALA A 473 -1.63 -22.92 12.04
N PRO A 474 -2.53 -23.52 12.84
CA PRO A 474 -2.27 -24.79 13.52
C PRO A 474 -1.88 -25.97 12.60
N ASP A 475 -2.25 -25.91 11.32
CA ASP A 475 -1.86 -26.91 10.31
C ASP A 475 -0.41 -26.76 9.81
N GLY A 476 0.34 -25.79 10.34
CA GLY A 476 1.72 -25.51 9.98
C GLY A 476 1.89 -24.73 8.67
N ALA A 477 0.81 -24.23 8.08
CA ALA A 477 0.86 -23.36 6.92
C ALA A 477 0.92 -21.87 7.29
N LEU A 478 1.59 -21.09 6.45
CA LEU A 478 1.56 -19.64 6.49
C LEU A 478 0.34 -19.13 5.74
N TYR A 479 -0.32 -18.14 6.31
CA TYR A 479 -1.40 -17.40 5.66
C TYR A 479 -0.98 -15.94 5.56
N VAL A 480 -0.99 -15.43 4.34
CA VAL A 480 -0.63 -14.04 4.02
C VAL A 480 -1.85 -13.34 3.46
N ILE A 481 -2.20 -12.19 4.03
CA ILE A 481 -3.22 -11.32 3.44
C ILE A 481 -2.54 -10.29 2.52
N GLU A 482 -2.97 -10.27 1.27
CA GLU A 482 -2.47 -9.38 0.24
C GLU A 482 -3.42 -8.21 0.08
N TYR A 483 -3.02 -7.06 0.61
CA TYR A 483 -3.80 -5.82 0.58
C TYR A 483 -4.10 -5.39 -0.85
N GLY A 484 -3.10 -5.45 -1.74
CA GLY A 484 -3.19 -4.92 -3.10
C GLY A 484 -4.00 -5.82 -4.04
N ALA A 485 -3.98 -7.13 -3.80
CA ALA A 485 -4.77 -8.09 -4.57
C ALA A 485 -6.15 -8.36 -3.95
N GLY A 486 -6.40 -7.92 -2.72
CA GLY A 486 -7.63 -8.21 -1.99
C GLY A 486 -7.85 -9.71 -1.81
N ARG A 487 -6.81 -10.45 -1.41
CA ARG A 487 -6.87 -11.92 -1.34
C ARG A 487 -6.06 -12.50 -0.18
N LEU A 488 -6.41 -13.72 0.19
CA LEU A 488 -5.69 -14.58 1.13
C LEU A 488 -4.85 -15.58 0.35
N THR A 489 -3.58 -15.74 0.71
CA THR A 489 -2.67 -16.73 0.14
C THR A 489 -2.18 -17.68 1.24
N LYS A 490 -2.42 -18.98 1.06
CA LYS A 490 -1.92 -20.06 1.91
C LYS A 490 -0.62 -20.61 1.31
N LEU A 491 0.43 -20.73 2.11
CA LEU A 491 1.73 -21.27 1.70
C LEU A 491 2.24 -22.29 2.72
N SER A 492 3.07 -23.23 2.28
CA SER A 492 3.92 -23.98 3.21
C SER A 492 5.11 -23.13 3.67
N LEU A 493 5.80 -23.58 4.72
CA LEU A 493 6.95 -22.88 5.31
C LEU A 493 8.17 -22.77 4.37
N ASP A 494 8.22 -23.60 3.32
CA ASP A 494 9.21 -23.52 2.23
C ASP A 494 8.80 -22.52 1.13
N GLY A 495 7.61 -21.93 1.21
CA GLY A 495 7.11 -20.90 0.29
C GLY A 495 6.30 -21.42 -0.90
N ARG A 496 6.00 -22.72 -0.99
CA ARG A 496 5.09 -23.22 -2.02
C ARG A 496 3.66 -22.74 -1.75
N ILE A 497 3.02 -22.12 -2.75
CA ILE A 497 1.62 -21.70 -2.68
C ILE A 497 0.74 -22.95 -2.66
N LEU A 498 -0.03 -23.11 -1.57
CA LEU A 498 -0.98 -24.20 -1.37
C LEU A 498 -2.39 -23.81 -1.80
N GLY A 499 -2.70 -22.51 -1.84
CA GLY A 499 -3.90 -22.00 -2.48
C GLY A 499 -4.10 -20.51 -2.28
N ARG A 500 -5.00 -19.93 -3.07
CA ARG A 500 -5.47 -18.54 -2.91
C ARG A 500 -6.99 -18.46 -2.80
N HIS A 501 -7.48 -17.43 -2.11
CA HIS A 501 -8.90 -17.13 -2.02
C HIS A 501 -9.17 -15.63 -2.02
N GLY A 502 -10.16 -15.22 -2.80
CA GLY A 502 -10.66 -13.85 -2.88
C GLY A 502 -9.98 -12.98 -3.93
N HIS A 503 -10.58 -11.82 -4.13
CA HIS A 503 -10.10 -10.72 -4.96
C HIS A 503 -10.70 -9.40 -4.44
N THR A 504 -10.19 -8.28 -4.94
CA THR A 504 -10.73 -6.95 -4.61
C THR A 504 -12.23 -6.86 -4.90
N GLY A 505 -13.03 -6.49 -3.89
CA GLY A 505 -14.48 -6.34 -4.02
C GLY A 505 -15.22 -6.21 -2.68
N ARG A 506 -16.55 -6.28 -2.72
CA ARG A 506 -17.44 -6.10 -1.54
C ARG A 506 -18.39 -7.28 -1.29
N GLY A 507 -18.49 -8.18 -2.25
CA GLY A 507 -19.35 -9.35 -2.23
C GLY A 507 -18.86 -10.45 -1.29
N GLU A 508 -19.51 -11.61 -1.41
CA GLU A 508 -19.13 -12.82 -0.68
C GLU A 508 -17.84 -13.41 -1.29
N GLY A 509 -16.88 -13.76 -0.43
CA GLY A 509 -15.54 -14.22 -0.87
C GLY A 509 -14.64 -13.11 -1.41
N GLU A 510 -15.10 -11.85 -1.45
CA GLU A 510 -14.31 -10.69 -1.87
C GLU A 510 -13.81 -9.87 -0.67
N PHE A 511 -12.67 -9.20 -0.85
CA PHE A 511 -12.07 -8.34 0.17
C PHE A 511 -11.81 -6.93 -0.38
N ALA A 512 -12.02 -5.89 0.42
CA ALA A 512 -11.67 -4.52 0.09
C ALA A 512 -10.61 -4.01 1.08
N THR A 513 -9.38 -3.87 0.58
CA THR A 513 -8.20 -3.46 1.37
C THR A 513 -8.10 -4.24 2.69
N PRO A 514 -8.03 -5.58 2.65
CA PRO A 514 -7.91 -6.38 3.86
C PRO A 514 -6.56 -6.09 4.52
N TRP A 515 -6.55 -5.97 5.85
CA TRP A 515 -5.39 -5.45 6.58
C TRP A 515 -4.72 -6.50 7.45
N GLY A 516 -5.38 -6.93 8.52
CA GLY A 516 -4.87 -7.95 9.44
C GLY A 516 -5.58 -9.29 9.27
N LEU A 517 -4.90 -10.37 9.66
CA LEU A 517 -5.50 -11.70 9.75
C LEU A 517 -5.01 -12.47 10.98
N THR A 518 -5.82 -13.44 11.41
CA THR A 518 -5.40 -14.43 12.39
C THR A 518 -6.09 -15.77 12.13
N VAL A 519 -5.57 -16.84 12.72
CA VAL A 519 -6.17 -18.18 12.64
C VAL A 519 -6.30 -18.74 14.04
N ASP A 520 -7.47 -19.29 14.35
CA ASP A 520 -7.75 -19.89 15.65
C ASP A 520 -7.49 -21.40 15.69
N SER A 521 -7.65 -22.02 16.87
CA SER A 521 -7.43 -23.46 17.04
C SER A 521 -8.41 -24.35 16.27
N ARG A 522 -9.55 -23.78 15.84
CA ARG A 522 -10.61 -24.45 15.07
C ARG A 522 -10.41 -24.32 13.55
N MET A 523 -9.24 -23.84 13.11
CA MET A 523 -8.90 -23.60 11.70
C MET A 523 -9.84 -22.60 11.01
N ARG A 524 -10.35 -21.61 11.77
CA ARG A 524 -11.04 -20.45 11.18
C ARG A 524 -10.03 -19.35 10.89
N VAL A 525 -10.01 -18.88 9.64
CA VAL A 525 -9.26 -17.69 9.25
C VAL A 525 -10.15 -16.47 9.45
N LEU A 526 -9.67 -15.54 10.26
CA LEU A 526 -10.33 -14.28 10.56
C LEU A 526 -9.58 -13.16 9.86
N VAL A 527 -10.27 -12.42 9.00
CA VAL A 527 -9.67 -11.34 8.19
C VAL A 527 -10.35 -10.01 8.52
N ALA A 528 -9.55 -8.98 8.78
CA ALA A 528 -10.00 -7.60 8.89
C ALA A 528 -10.18 -7.02 7.48
N ASP A 529 -11.41 -7.08 6.98
CA ASP A 529 -11.79 -6.53 5.68
C ASP A 529 -12.12 -5.03 5.81
N THR A 530 -11.06 -4.25 5.99
CA THR A 530 -11.09 -2.88 6.54
C THR A 530 -12.01 -1.93 5.76
N MET A 531 -11.91 -1.85 4.43
CA MET A 531 -12.74 -0.89 3.67
C MET A 531 -14.20 -1.33 3.59
N ASN A 532 -14.48 -2.62 3.72
CA ASN A 532 -15.83 -3.15 3.88
C ASN A 532 -16.33 -3.08 5.34
N ARG A 533 -15.51 -2.59 6.27
CA ARG A 533 -15.85 -2.35 7.69
C ARG A 533 -16.32 -3.60 8.44
N ARG A 534 -15.82 -4.77 8.04
CA ARG A 534 -16.29 -6.06 8.53
C ARG A 534 -15.13 -6.98 8.87
N ILE A 535 -15.38 -7.92 9.77
CA ILE A 535 -14.54 -9.10 9.97
C ILE A 535 -15.17 -10.23 9.18
N VAL A 536 -14.33 -10.95 8.43
CA VAL A 536 -14.73 -12.15 7.68
C VAL A 536 -14.12 -13.36 8.36
N SER A 537 -14.96 -14.34 8.71
CA SER A 537 -14.54 -15.66 9.20
C SER A 537 -14.74 -16.69 8.09
N LEU A 538 -13.63 -17.30 7.69
CA LEU A 538 -13.59 -18.38 6.72
C LEU A 538 -13.25 -19.68 7.43
N GLN A 539 -14.07 -20.72 7.23
CA GLN A 539 -13.74 -22.07 7.70
C GLN A 539 -12.92 -22.76 6.61
N LEU A 540 -11.73 -23.25 6.98
CA LEU A 540 -10.85 -24.05 6.12
C LEU A 540 -11.27 -25.52 6.07
#